data_AF-A0A958TGZ7-F1
#
_entry.id   AF-A0A958TGZ7-F1
#
_cell.length_a   1.000
_cell.length_b   1.000
_cell.length_c   1.000
_cell.angle_alpha   90.00
_cell.angle_beta   90.00
_cell.angle_gamma   90.00
#
_symmetry.space_group_name_H-M   'P 1'
#
loop_
_entity.id
_entity.type
_entity.pdbx_description
1 polymer ?
#
loop_
_entity_poly.entity_id
_entity_poly.type
_entity_poly.pdbx_seq_one_letter_code
_entity_poly.pdbx_strand_id
1 'polypeptide(L)' 'AGVGLLIMTTELYNVPRNSRIRVVGNIKTPPASPDIKEGDILDFKHIDGMYSLCYDENKHPVHLVAWAIVEVIS' A
#
# COMPACT_ATOMS: atom_id res chain seq x y z
N ALA A 1 14.95 23.00 15.50
CA ALA A 1 13.62 22.81 14.88
C ALA A 1 13.64 21.45 14.22
N GLY A 2 12.97 20.45 14.80
CA GLY A 2 12.89 19.12 14.20
C GLY A 2 12.07 19.22 12.92
N VAL A 3 12.67 18.86 11.79
CA VAL A 3 11.91 18.53 10.57
C VAL A 3 11.13 17.26 10.88
N GLY A 4 9.98 17.42 11.54
CA GLY A 4 8.98 16.37 11.63
C GLY A 4 8.45 16.16 10.22
N LEU A 5 9.06 15.23 9.47
CA LEU A 5 8.48 14.71 8.25
C LEU A 5 7.10 14.21 8.63
N LEU A 6 6.06 14.94 8.21
CA LEU A 6 4.68 14.55 8.45
C LEU A 6 4.49 13.24 7.67
N ILE A 7 4.61 12.11 8.36
CA ILE A 7 4.22 10.80 7.84
C ILE A 7 2.71 10.85 7.63
N MET A 8 2.29 11.30 6.44
CA MET A 8 0.90 11.39 6.06
C MET A 8 0.42 9.98 5.72
N THR A 9 0.00 9.26 6.74
CA THR A 9 -0.75 8.02 6.54
C THR A 9 -2.12 8.37 5.95
N THR A 10 -2.58 7.58 4.99
CA THR A 10 -3.87 7.75 4.33
C THR A 10 -4.45 6.40 3.95
N GLU A 11 -5.74 6.38 3.62
CA GLU A 11 -6.36 5.21 3.01
C GLU A 11 -5.93 5.08 1.54
N LEU A 12 -5.64 3.86 1.10
CA LEU A 12 -5.08 3.57 -0.22
C LEU A 12 -5.90 4.14 -1.38
N TYR A 13 -7.23 4.24 -1.24
CA TYR A 13 -8.09 4.80 -2.28
C TYR A 13 -7.89 6.32 -2.49
N ASN A 14 -7.26 7.03 -1.56
CA ASN A 14 -6.87 8.43 -1.71
C ASN A 14 -5.48 8.61 -2.34
N VAL A 15 -4.74 7.52 -2.57
CA VAL A 15 -3.38 7.57 -3.09
C VAL A 15 -3.40 7.74 -4.62
N PRO A 16 -2.56 8.63 -5.19
CA PRO A 16 -2.40 8.73 -6.63
C PRO A 16 -1.94 7.41 -7.27
N ARG A 17 -2.41 7.15 -8.49
CA ARG A 17 -2.00 5.96 -9.25
C ARG A 17 -0.51 5.99 -9.57
N ASN A 18 0.13 4.82 -9.57
CA ASN A 18 1.58 4.64 -9.81
C ASN A 18 2.48 5.22 -8.71
N SER A 19 1.95 5.47 -7.51
CA SER A 19 2.75 5.85 -6.35
C SER A 19 3.46 4.66 -5.71
N ARG A 20 4.52 4.95 -4.96
CA ARG A 20 5.18 3.99 -4.09
C ARG A 20 4.65 4.15 -2.67
N ILE A 21 4.24 3.06 -2.06
CA ILE A 21 3.59 3.06 -0.73
C ILE A 21 4.31 2.13 0.23
N ARG A 22 4.21 2.43 1.53
CA ARG A 22 4.53 1.51 2.62
C ARG A 22 3.25 1.09 3.33
N VAL A 23 3.11 -0.20 3.58
CA VAL A 23 2.00 -0.77 4.34
C VAL A 23 2.12 -0.38 5.82
N VAL A 24 1.04 0.15 6.39
CA VAL A 24 0.95 0.49 7.81
C VAL A 24 -0.09 -0.41 8.47
N GLY A 25 0.35 -1.18 9.47
CA GLY A 25 -0.49 -2.11 10.22
C GLY A 25 -0.74 -3.45 9.53
N ASN A 26 -1.67 -4.22 10.11
CA ASN A 26 -1.99 -5.57 9.67
C ASN A 26 -3.05 -5.55 8.55
N ILE A 27 -2.65 -5.89 7.33
CA ILE A 27 -3.57 -5.93 6.18
C ILE A 27 -4.12 -7.33 5.99
N LYS A 28 -5.44 -7.42 5.81
CA LYS A 28 -6.08 -8.67 5.36
C LYS A 28 -5.83 -8.86 3.87
N THR A 29 -5.06 -9.88 3.53
CA THR A 29 -4.89 -10.37 2.16
C THR A 29 -5.80 -11.58 1.91
N PRO A 30 -6.22 -11.85 0.66
CA PRO A 30 -6.87 -13.11 0.31
C PRO A 30 -5.93 -14.32 0.55
N PRO A 31 -6.45 -15.54 0.82
CA PRO A 31 -5.63 -16.73 1.07
C PRO A 31 -4.65 -17.11 -0.05
N ALA A 32 -4.88 -16.63 -1.27
CA ALA A 32 -4.07 -16.91 -2.45
C ALA A 32 -3.07 -15.77 -2.78
N SER A 33 -3.07 -14.67 -2.04
CA SER A 33 -2.09 -13.59 -2.20
C SER A 33 -0.87 -13.83 -1.30
N PRO A 34 0.33 -13.34 -1.71
CA PRO A 34 1.50 -13.34 -0.84
C PRO A 34 1.19 -12.71 0.53
N ASP A 35 1.83 -13.21 1.59
CA ASP A 35 1.75 -12.60 2.91
C ASP A 35 2.34 -11.19 2.87
N ILE A 36 1.53 -10.19 3.17
CA ILE A 36 1.95 -8.79 3.26
C ILE A 36 2.06 -8.39 4.72
N LYS A 37 3.18 -7.78 5.07
CA LYS A 37 3.51 -7.36 6.43
C LYS A 37 3.55 -5.84 6.53
N GLU A 38 3.35 -5.37 7.75
CA GLU A 38 3.64 -3.98 8.08
C GLU A 38 5.08 -3.64 7.72
N GLY A 39 5.27 -2.50 7.05
CA GLY A 39 6.57 -2.05 6.57
C GLY A 39 6.89 -2.46 5.13
N ASP A 40 6.14 -3.38 4.52
CA ASP A 40 6.35 -3.77 3.12
C ASP A 40 6.14 -2.58 2.19
N ILE A 41 7.03 -2.48 1.20
CA ILE A 41 7.00 -1.41 0.19
C ILE A 41 6.44 -1.99 -1.10
N LEU A 42 5.41 -1.34 -1.64
CA LEU A 42 4.71 -1.80 -2.83
C LEU A 42 4.60 -0.67 -3.87
N ASP A 43 4.62 -1.06 -5.13
CA ASP A 43 4.28 -0.18 -6.25
C ASP A 43 2.76 -0.23 -6.46
N PHE A 44 2.04 0.83 -6.09
CA PHE A 44 0.59 0.91 -6.23
C PHE A 44 0.20 1.29 -7.66
N LYS A 45 -0.61 0.46 -8.33
CA LYS A 45 -1.08 0.75 -9.69
C LYS A 45 -2.41 1.51 -9.70
N HIS A 46 -3.46 0.89 -9.19
CA HIS A 46 -4.82 1.45 -9.14
C HIS A 46 -5.74 0.66 -8.19
N ILE A 47 -6.87 1.26 -7.83
CA ILE A 47 -8.00 0.59 -7.18
C ILE A 47 -8.90 -0.05 -8.24
N ASP A 48 -9.34 -1.28 -7.98
CA ASP A 48 -10.36 -2.02 -8.73
C ASP A 48 -11.39 -2.63 -7.75
N GLY A 49 -12.54 -1.98 -7.64
CA GLY A 49 -13.59 -2.34 -6.69
C GLY A 49 -13.12 -2.24 -5.22
N MET A 50 -13.21 -3.36 -4.51
CA MET A 50 -12.84 -3.45 -3.08
C MET A 50 -11.31 -3.56 -2.86
N TYR A 51 -10.56 -3.86 -3.91
CA TYR A 51 -9.13 -4.15 -3.82
C TYR A 51 -8.28 -3.19 -4.66
N SER A 52 -6.98 -3.25 -4.47
CA SER A 52 -5.98 -2.61 -5.32
C SER A 52 -5.22 -3.63 -6.14
N LEU A 53 -4.58 -3.18 -7.22
CA LEU A 53 -3.45 -3.87 -7.81
C LEU A 53 -2.17 -3.17 -7.38
N CYS A 54 -1.31 -3.89 -6.68
CA CYS A 54 0.04 -3.48 -6.29
C CYS A 54 1.06 -4.51 -6.79
N TYR A 55 2.33 -4.14 -6.75
CA TYR A 55 3.44 -5.06 -7.02
C TYR A 55 4.46 -5.03 -5.88
N ASP A 56 4.97 -6.20 -5.50
CA ASP A 56 6.11 -6.32 -4.60
C ASP A 56 7.44 -5.97 -5.32
N GLU A 57 8.54 -6.06 -4.59
CA GLU A 57 9.89 -5.84 -5.14
C GLU A 57 10.26 -6.80 -6.27
N ASN A 58 9.65 -8.00 -6.30
CA ASN A 58 9.87 -9.04 -7.31
C ASN A 58 8.88 -8.96 -8.48
N LYS A 59 8.04 -7.92 -8.53
CA LYS A 59 6.98 -7.71 -9.53
C LYS A 59 5.88 -8.78 -9.49
N HIS A 60 5.69 -9.46 -8.37
CA HIS A 60 4.50 -10.28 -8.15
C HIS A 60 3.29 -9.39 -7.85
N PRO A 61 2.11 -9.70 -8.43
CA PRO A 61 0.90 -8.96 -8.14
C PRO A 61 0.43 -9.23 -6.70
N VAL A 62 0.09 -8.15 -6.01
CA VAL A 62 -0.42 -8.14 -4.64
C VAL A 62 -1.70 -7.32 -4.60
N HIS A 63 -2.70 -7.80 -3.87
CA HIS A 63 -3.98 -7.11 -3.73
C HIS A 63 -4.22 -6.70 -2.28
N LEU A 64 -4.25 -5.39 -2.03
CA LEU A 64 -4.65 -4.83 -0.73
C LEU A 64 -6.12 -4.40 -0.81
N VAL A 65 -6.81 -4.36 0.33
CA VAL A 65 -8.12 -3.70 0.39
C VAL A 65 -7.97 -2.19 0.13
N ALA A 66 -8.96 -1.58 -0.52
CA ALA A 66 -8.91 -0.18 -0.95
C ALA A 66 -8.78 0.81 0.22
N TRP A 67 -9.22 0.44 1.43
CA TRP A 67 -9.09 1.24 2.66
C TRP A 67 -7.87 0.85 3.51
N ALA A 68 -6.91 0.12 2.94
CA ALA A 68 -5.65 -0.16 3.64
C ALA A 68 -4.97 1.16 4.04
N ILE A 69 -4.50 1.24 5.28
CA ILE A 69 -3.74 2.40 5.75
C ILE A 69 -2.30 2.26 5.24
N VAL A 70 -1.83 3.29 4.55
CA VAL A 70 -0.53 3.31 3.90
C VAL A 70 0.16 4.65 4.10
N GLU A 71 1.48 4.65 3.98
CA GLU A 71 2.30 5.86 3.87
C GLU A 71 2.74 6.02 2.42
N VAL A 72 2.55 7.21 1.84
CA VAL A 72 3.02 7.52 0.49
C VAL A 72 4.49 7.92 0.54
N ILE A 73 5.34 7.22 -0.22
CA ILE A 73 6.79 7.47 -0.28
C ILE A 73 7.12 8.41 -1.45
N SER A 74 6.56 8.17 -2.63
CA SER A 74 6.83 8.94 -3.87
C SER A 74 5.71 8.83 -4.89
#